data_AF-A0A521EYK4-F1
#
_entry.id   AF-A0A521EYK4-F1
#
_cell.length_a   1.000
_cell.length_b   1.000
_cell.length_c   1.000
_cell.angle_alpha   90.00
_cell.angle_beta   90.00
_cell.angle_gamma   90.00
#
_symmetry.space_group_name_H-M   'P 1'
#
loop_
_entity.id
_entity.type
_entity.pdbx_description
1 polymer ?
#
loop_
_entity_poly.entity_id
_entity_poly.type
_entity_poly.pdbx_seq_one_letter_code
_entity_poly.pdbx_strand_id
1 'polypeptide(L)' 'SCTLPLTGQGVVNRIVTNLGVLDVVEGGLKIVETAEGVTEAELRAATEATIVG' A
#
# COMPACT_ATOMS: atom_id res chain seq x y z
N SER A 1 4.96 -8.72 -8.85
CA SER A 1 3.94 -9.41 -9.69
C SER A 1 2.85 -9.92 -8.78
N CYS A 2 1.61 -10.05 -9.26
CA CYS A 2 0.52 -10.65 -8.47
C CYS A 2 0.52 -12.17 -8.67
N THR A 3 0.11 -12.91 -7.65
CA THR A 3 0.00 -14.38 -7.68
C THR A 3 -1.29 -14.86 -8.34
N LEU A 4 -2.32 -14.01 -8.35
CA LEU A 4 -3.60 -14.26 -9.02
C LEU A 4 -3.65 -13.58 -10.39
N PRO A 5 -4.50 -14.07 -11.32
CA PRO A 5 -4.74 -13.41 -12.59
C PRO A 5 -5.13 -11.94 -12.39
N LEU A 6 -4.52 -11.05 -13.18
CA LEU A 6 -4.77 -9.62 -13.10
C LEU A 6 -6.14 -9.27 -13.71
N THR A 7 -6.94 -8.47 -12.99
CA THR A 7 -8.09 -7.78 -13.56
C THR A 7 -7.65 -6.62 -14.47
N GLY A 8 -6.57 -5.93 -14.10
CA GLY A 8 -5.95 -4.84 -14.87
C GLY A 8 -4.54 -4.56 -14.37
N GLN A 9 -3.64 -4.19 -15.27
CA GLN A 9 -2.23 -3.93 -14.95
C GLN A 9 -1.96 -2.43 -14.80
N GLY A 10 -1.41 -2.01 -13.66
CA GLY A 10 -1.01 -0.62 -13.43
C GLY A 10 -2.17 0.38 -13.35
N VAL A 11 -3.38 -0.09 -13.06
CA VAL A 11 -4.60 0.73 -13.07
C VAL A 11 -5.01 1.28 -11.70
N VAL A 12 -4.36 0.84 -10.62
CA VAL A 12 -4.69 1.27 -9.25
C VAL A 12 -3.89 2.53 -8.90
N ASN A 13 -4.58 3.56 -8.41
CA ASN A 13 -3.93 4.81 -7.96
C ASN A 13 -3.82 4.91 -6.43
N ARG A 14 -4.79 4.37 -5.68
CA ARG A 14 -4.88 4.45 -4.22
C ARG A 14 -5.47 3.17 -3.66
N ILE A 15 -4.95 2.73 -2.52
CA ILE A 15 -5.38 1.56 -1.77
C ILE A 15 -5.81 2.04 -0.38
N VAL A 16 -7.05 1.73 0.01
CA VAL A 16 -7.60 2.07 1.33
C VAL A 16 -7.88 0.78 2.08
N THR A 17 -7.39 0.68 3.31
CA THR A 17 -7.50 -0.50 4.18
C THR A 17 -7.96 -0.09 5.57
N ASN A 18 -8.19 -1.08 6.44
CA ASN A 18 -8.41 -0.85 7.87
C ASN A 18 -7.16 -0.36 8.62
N LEU A 19 -5.96 -0.47 8.02
CA LEU A 19 -4.70 -0.06 8.64
C LEU A 19 -4.27 1.36 8.21
N GLY A 20 -4.76 1.84 7.07
CA GLY A 20 -4.37 3.13 6.51
C GLY A 20 -4.58 3.24 5.01
N VAL A 21 -4.05 4.33 4.45
CA VAL A 21 -4.14 4.72 3.04
C VAL A 21 -2.76 4.69 2.39
N LEU A 22 -2.66 4.03 1.23
CA LEU A 22 -1.45 3.94 0.42
C LEU A 22 -1.70 4.49 -0.98
N ASP A 23 -0.80 5.36 -1.46
CA ASP A 23 -0.79 5.82 -2.85
C ASP A 23 0.21 5.01 -3.67
N VAL A 24 -0.18 4.69 -4.91
CA VAL A 24 0.72 4.07 -5.89
C VAL A 24 1.55 5.18 -6.53
N VAL A 25 2.86 5.13 -6.33
CA VAL A 25 3.82 6.11 -6.84
C VAL A 25 4.90 5.41 -7.64
N GLU A 26 5.77 6.19 -8.29
CA GLU A 26 6.94 5.63 -8.96
C GLU A 26 7.83 4.88 -7.94
N GLY A 27 8.13 3.61 -8.23
CA GLY A 27 8.99 2.76 -7.40
C GLY A 27 8.28 1.96 -6.30
N GLY A 28 7.00 2.23 -5.98
CA GLY A 28 6.29 1.44 -4.96
C GLY A 28 5.03 2.10 -4.40
N LEU A 29 4.77 1.87 -3.12
CA LEU A 29 3.65 2.44 -2.39
C LEU A 29 4.13 3.51 -1.41
N LYS A 30 3.38 4.60 -1.27
CA LYS A 30 3.64 5.62 -0.25
C LYS A 30 2.55 5.59 0.80
N ILE A 31 2.92 5.53 2.08
CA ILE A 31 1.97 5.68 3.19
C ILE A 31 1.50 7.15 3.22
N VAL A 32 0.20 7.36 3.12
CA VAL A 32 -0.43 8.70 3.17
C VAL A 32 -0.97 8.99 4.55
N GLU A 33 -1.61 7.99 5.16
CA GLU A 33 -2.27 8.09 6.46
C GLU A 33 -2.30 6.72 7.13
N THR A 34 -2.16 6.67 8.45
CA THR A 34 -2.40 5.48 9.27
C THR A 34 -3.74 5.60 9.97
N ALA A 35 -4.43 4.48 10.14
CA ALA A 35 -5.64 4.46 10.96
C ALA A 35 -5.33 4.84 12.42
N GLU A 36 -6.35 5.26 13.17
CA GLU A 36 -6.20 5.58 14.59
C GLU A 36 -5.65 4.38 15.36
N GLY A 37 -4.58 4.62 16.14
CA GLY A 37 -3.90 3.57 16.91
C GLY A 37 -2.99 2.65 16.09
N VAL A 38 -2.90 2.82 14.76
CA VAL A 38 -1.95 2.09 13.90
C VAL A 38 -0.69 2.93 13.70
N THR A 39 0.45 2.31 13.94
CA THR A 39 1.76 2.90 13.68
C THR A 39 2.21 2.64 12.26
N GLU A 40 3.07 3.51 11.73
CA GLU A 40 3.67 3.31 10.41
C GLU A 40 4.49 2.00 10.34
N ALA A 41 5.13 1.62 11.45
CA ALA A 41 5.91 0.38 11.55
C ALA A 41 5.02 -0.87 11.38
N GLU A 42 3.84 -0.89 11.99
CA GLU A 42 2.86 -1.97 11.82
C GLU A 42 2.37 -2.05 10.37
N LEU A 43 2.07 -0.90 9.75
CA LEU A 43 1.63 -0.87 8.36
C LEU A 43 2.71 -1.36 7.40
N ARG A 44 3.99 -1.00 7.63
CA ARG A 44 5.14 -1.51 6.88
C ARG A 44 5.33 -3.01 7.08
N ALA A 45 5.21 -3.51 8.31
CA ALA A 45 5.33 -4.94 8.61
C ALA A 45 4.22 -5.78 7.97
N ALA A 46 3.02 -5.21 7.80
CA ALA A 46 1.88 -5.86 7.16
C ALA A 46 1.89 -5.77 5.62
N THR A 47 2.81 -5.00 5.02
CA THR A 47 2.83 -4.74 3.57
C THR A 47 4.08 -5.35 2.93
N GLU A 48 3.88 -6.37 2.07
CA GLU A 48 4.98 -7.02 1.34
C GLU A 48 5.54 -6.16 0.19
N ALA A 49 4.72 -5.25 -0.35
CA ALA A 49 5.15 -4.36 -1.42
C ALA A 49 6.17 -3.34 -0.91
N THR A 50 7.11 -2.94 -1.78
CA THR A 50 8.07 -1.87 -1.47
C THR A 50 7.34 -0.60 -1.06
N ILE A 51 7.57 -0.15 0.16
CA ILE A 51 7.13 1.17 0.64
C ILE A 51 8.26 2.17 0.44
N VAL A 52 7.96 3.31 -0.17
CA VAL A 52 8.91 4.38 -0.45
C VAL A 52 8.72 5.56 0.49
N GLY A 53 9.84 6.11 0.97
CA GLY A 53 9.90 7.06 2.08
C GLY A 53 10.01 6.35 3.42
#